data_AF-A0A5N6ESK4-F1
#
_entry.id   AF-A0A5N6ESK4-F1
#
_cell.length_a   1.000
_cell.length_b   1.000
_cell.length_c   1.000
_cell.angle_alpha   90.00
_cell.angle_beta   90.00
_cell.angle_gamma   90.00
#
_symmetry.space_group_name_H-M   'P 1'
#
loop_
_entity.id
_entity.type
_entity.pdbx_description
1 polymer ?
#
loop_
_entity_poly.entity_id
_entity_poly.type
_entity_poly.pdbx_seq_one_letter_code
_entity_poly.pdbx_strand_id
1 'polypeptide(L)'
;MSALFERGPQVISQSVTLNRSLEIRSIPHVISVESNRNEIDWNYAANEFLTDLFYNVSNNWIYSATIQLSLNKTQQPAWSKDGWAFVPVGTNVLSDMDLQPDLDESNENVDGAAVNASLTTPALRGRIECNQPPVQAFANLSNWLTPKGLTNHTYWDNATIPHGLEKGYKLGQTRTYPSYSWMPPLARWIVPLTSPEKNTSCPGCTTVLSNPEEIACCANGSSSDWKSSSGVGYWSPNTTPDTFSWASWERNFTVKWTHGDTVSGIRSKGLNSRGQYEDLNLLFVQPPSITLLTCKPIIESTTANISVNPVNGEIQGFSLVNNPTELSSAFTDNFLPHIQNGSSSGAKSCNATLSLGRLFMISLLSAAKLDHVTSGSSPNSFTVEDLYDNTFNILDKNNGLNMDFMSYSMYTMANKNPYALLDPVTLNTLAEKTFTTFFQHFASNNVSLETGSWSFQKINASLPADLGIAVKINNSVLTNESATQQDVIHPISHTNRIAQVNVSSRVEVLKMNSVAVWLTIFQKRYFGTLVRGVECLGDVVLLIANSPNLLQVVAHLQSEPLTEDAYKRLQTRLGWFIDGGGKLRWGIEMEGHFDSGPGTQWVSAPRFSKKEDFGEWTCSNDEGPS
;
A
#
# COMPACT_ATOMS: atom_id res chain seq x y z
N MET A 1 17.72 -10.28 44.32
CA MET A 1 17.68 -8.93 43.70
C MET A 1 16.38 -8.66 42.93
N SER A 2 15.53 -9.66 42.67
CA SER A 2 14.24 -9.54 41.98
C SER A 2 13.13 -8.77 42.72
N ALA A 3 13.31 -8.47 44.02
CA ALA A 3 12.32 -7.73 44.82
C ALA A 3 12.51 -6.19 44.80
N LEU A 4 13.61 -5.70 44.22
CA LEU A 4 13.98 -4.27 44.22
C LEU A 4 13.69 -3.57 42.90
N PHE A 5 13.60 -4.32 41.80
CA PHE A 5 13.40 -3.78 40.45
C PHE A 5 12.25 -4.53 39.76
N GLU A 6 11.36 -3.77 39.13
CA GLU A 6 10.27 -4.25 38.30
C GLU A 6 10.59 -3.93 36.83
N ARG A 7 10.28 -4.85 35.92
CA ARG A 7 10.37 -4.59 34.48
C ARG A 7 9.09 -3.89 34.02
N GLY A 8 9.23 -2.82 33.24
CA GLY A 8 8.09 -2.13 32.64
C GLY A 8 8.37 -1.70 31.21
N PRO A 9 7.36 -1.72 30.33
CA PRO A 9 7.52 -1.23 28.97
C PRO A 9 7.71 0.28 28.97
N GLN A 10 8.68 0.77 28.21
CA GLN A 10 8.87 2.19 27.94
C GLN A 10 9.16 2.39 26.45
N VAL A 11 8.74 3.53 25.91
CA VAL A 11 9.09 3.94 24.55
C VAL A 11 10.22 4.96 24.64
N ILE A 12 11.32 4.70 23.96
CA ILE A 12 12.40 5.66 23.78
C ILE A 12 12.28 6.24 22.38
N SER A 13 12.38 7.56 22.27
CA SER A 13 12.37 8.28 21.00
C SER A 13 13.70 8.98 20.76
N GLN A 14 14.32 8.76 19.61
CA GLN A 14 15.54 9.42 19.18
C GLN A 14 15.32 10.15 17.86
N SER A 15 15.77 11.40 17.79
CA SER A 15 15.76 12.16 16.54
C SER A 15 17.05 11.91 15.75
N VAL A 16 16.90 11.54 14.49
CA VAL A 16 17.95 11.19 13.55
C VAL A 16 17.75 11.98 12.28
N THR A 17 18.83 12.28 11.58
CA THR A 17 18.79 12.99 10.31
C THR A 17 19.14 12.04 9.18
N LEU A 18 18.24 11.88 8.20
CA LEU A 18 18.45 11.03 7.02
C LEU A 18 18.53 11.88 5.75
N ASN A 19 19.29 11.40 4.77
CA ASN A 19 19.38 12.03 3.45
C ASN A 19 18.28 11.52 2.52
N ARG A 20 17.52 12.44 1.93
CA ARG A 20 16.60 12.14 0.83
C ARG A 20 17.38 12.06 -0.47
N SER A 21 17.20 10.96 -1.21
CA SER A 21 17.75 10.79 -2.56
C SER A 21 16.73 11.07 -3.66
N LEU A 22 15.43 10.97 -3.34
CA LEU A 22 14.33 11.03 -4.29
C LEU A 22 13.38 12.19 -4.05
N GLU A 23 12.63 12.53 -5.10
CA GLU A 23 11.51 13.46 -5.11
C GLU A 23 10.41 12.96 -6.05
N ILE A 24 9.22 13.58 -5.99
CA ILE A 24 8.14 13.33 -6.95
C ILE A 24 8.64 13.71 -8.34
N ARG A 25 8.40 12.82 -9.32
CA ARG A 25 8.81 13.05 -10.70
C ARG A 25 8.08 14.25 -11.28
N SER A 26 8.86 15.26 -11.65
CA SER A 26 8.41 16.43 -12.41
C SER A 26 8.86 16.36 -13.87
N ILE A 27 9.88 15.54 -14.17
CA ILE A 27 10.49 15.43 -15.49
C ILE A 27 9.85 14.29 -16.26
N PRO A 28 9.43 14.53 -17.52
CA PRO A 28 8.82 13.50 -18.35
C PRO A 28 9.83 12.38 -18.66
N HIS A 29 9.30 11.19 -18.96
CA HIS A 29 10.10 10.07 -19.44
C HIS A 29 10.51 10.30 -20.89
N VAL A 30 11.78 10.05 -21.20
CA VAL A 30 12.28 10.08 -22.59
C VAL A 30 12.13 8.68 -23.17
N ILE A 31 11.48 8.60 -24.32
CA ILE A 31 11.26 7.36 -25.06
C ILE A 31 11.86 7.49 -26.45
N SER A 32 12.50 6.44 -26.93
CA SER A 32 12.93 6.36 -28.33
C SER A 32 11.73 5.93 -29.16
N VAL A 33 11.51 6.62 -30.27
CA VAL A 33 10.44 6.30 -31.21
C VAL A 33 11.07 6.00 -32.56
N GLU A 34 10.82 4.79 -33.07
CA GLU A 34 11.28 4.37 -34.39
C GLU A 34 10.08 4.05 -35.29
N SER A 35 10.22 4.34 -36.58
CA SER A 35 9.26 3.97 -37.61
C SER A 35 9.96 3.46 -38.85
N ASN A 36 9.40 2.40 -39.42
CA ASN A 36 9.80 1.87 -40.72
C ASN A 36 9.26 2.69 -41.91
N ARG A 37 8.36 3.66 -41.65
CA ARG A 37 7.77 4.55 -42.66
C ARG A 37 8.55 5.87 -42.76
N ASN A 38 8.23 6.67 -43.77
CA ASN A 38 8.76 8.03 -43.91
C ASN A 38 8.13 9.02 -42.91
N GLU A 39 7.16 8.55 -42.10
CA GLU A 39 6.42 9.31 -41.09
C GLU A 39 6.33 8.49 -39.80
N ILE A 40 6.29 9.16 -38.65
CA ILE A 40 6.20 8.48 -37.35
C ILE A 40 4.77 8.00 -37.13
N ASP A 41 4.62 6.69 -36.90
CA ASP A 41 3.38 6.11 -36.43
C ASP A 41 3.37 6.13 -34.90
N TRP A 42 2.74 7.16 -34.34
CA TRP A 42 2.63 7.36 -32.89
C TRP A 42 1.90 6.24 -32.15
N ASN A 43 1.06 5.48 -32.86
CA ASN A 43 0.41 4.31 -32.26
C ASN A 43 1.35 3.13 -32.14
N TYR A 44 2.22 2.93 -33.15
CA TYR A 44 3.28 1.94 -33.10
C TYR A 44 4.31 2.28 -32.01
N ALA A 45 4.71 3.56 -31.91
CA ALA A 45 5.62 4.06 -30.88
C ALA A 45 5.11 3.81 -29.45
N ALA A 46 3.82 4.08 -29.23
CA ALA A 46 3.18 3.80 -27.95
C ALA A 46 3.21 2.29 -27.63
N ASN A 47 3.04 1.43 -28.63
CA ASN A 47 3.05 -0.02 -28.46
C ASN A 47 4.43 -0.59 -28.13
N GLU A 48 5.50 -0.14 -28.78
CA GLU A 48 6.86 -0.59 -28.42
C GLU A 48 7.18 -0.24 -26.96
N PHE A 49 6.89 1.00 -26.57
CA PHE A 49 7.09 1.44 -25.20
C PHE A 49 6.22 0.64 -24.19
N LEU A 50 4.96 0.36 -24.53
CA LEU A 50 4.08 -0.46 -23.69
C LEU A 50 4.57 -1.91 -23.60
N THR A 51 5.14 -2.47 -24.67
CA THR A 51 5.75 -3.81 -24.64
C THR A 51 6.85 -3.87 -23.60
N ASP A 52 7.76 -2.89 -23.61
CA ASP A 52 8.84 -2.79 -22.63
C ASP A 52 8.31 -2.63 -21.19
N LEU A 53 7.25 -1.84 -21.02
CA LEU A 53 6.60 -1.65 -19.72
C LEU A 53 6.00 -2.95 -19.15
N PHE A 54 5.43 -3.79 -20.01
CA PHE A 54 4.74 -5.02 -19.63
C PHE A 54 5.61 -6.28 -19.71
N TYR A 55 6.86 -6.19 -20.19
CA TYR A 55 7.76 -7.33 -20.40
C TYR A 55 8.00 -8.17 -19.13
N ASN A 56 7.97 -7.57 -17.93
CA ASN A 56 8.11 -8.28 -16.66
C ASN A 56 6.75 -8.40 -15.93
N VAL A 57 5.96 -9.38 -16.35
CA VAL A 57 4.59 -9.59 -15.86
C VAL A 57 4.53 -10.04 -14.40
N SER A 58 5.58 -10.70 -13.90
CA SER A 58 5.62 -11.32 -12.56
C SER A 58 5.51 -10.33 -11.40
N ASN A 59 5.92 -9.07 -11.60
CA ASN A 59 5.84 -7.99 -10.62
C ASN A 59 5.01 -6.80 -11.15
N ASN A 60 3.91 -7.09 -11.84
CA ASN A 60 3.10 -6.04 -12.44
C ASN A 60 2.09 -5.44 -11.44
N TRP A 61 2.14 -4.11 -11.29
CA TRP A 61 1.29 -3.30 -10.42
C TRP A 61 -0.22 -3.44 -10.69
N ILE A 62 -0.61 -3.82 -11.91
CA ILE A 62 -2.01 -4.04 -12.28
C ILE A 62 -2.57 -5.26 -11.53
N TYR A 63 -1.81 -6.37 -11.42
CA TYR A 63 -2.23 -7.54 -10.67
C TYR A 63 -2.33 -7.25 -9.17
N SER A 64 -1.31 -6.60 -8.60
CA SER A 64 -1.30 -6.31 -7.15
C SER A 64 -2.44 -5.37 -6.75
N ALA A 65 -2.77 -4.36 -7.58
CA ALA A 65 -3.92 -3.50 -7.36
C ALA A 65 -5.24 -4.27 -7.45
N THR A 66 -5.40 -5.10 -8.49
CA THR A 66 -6.59 -5.93 -8.69
C THR A 66 -6.79 -6.90 -7.53
N ILE A 67 -5.72 -7.53 -7.05
CA ILE A 67 -5.74 -8.44 -5.90
C ILE A 67 -6.16 -7.69 -4.62
N GLN A 68 -5.63 -6.49 -4.39
CA GLN A 68 -6.02 -5.69 -3.21
C GLN A 68 -7.53 -5.42 -3.20
N LEU A 69 -8.08 -4.97 -4.33
CA LEU A 69 -9.49 -4.60 -4.43
C LEU A 69 -10.43 -5.81 -4.46
N SER A 70 -10.09 -6.84 -5.23
CA SER A 70 -10.98 -7.99 -5.44
C SER A 70 -11.02 -8.98 -4.28
N LEU A 71 -9.92 -9.10 -3.52
CA LEU A 71 -9.83 -9.99 -2.36
C LEU A 71 -9.96 -9.25 -1.02
N ASN A 72 -10.27 -7.94 -1.07
CA ASN A 72 -10.33 -7.05 0.10
C ASN A 72 -9.11 -7.23 1.03
N LYS A 73 -7.92 -7.39 0.43
CA LYS A 73 -6.68 -7.57 1.19
C LYS A 73 -6.26 -6.23 1.77
N THR A 74 -5.80 -6.28 3.02
CA THR A 74 -5.25 -5.12 3.73
C THR A 74 -3.80 -4.80 3.31
N GLN A 75 -3.13 -5.73 2.62
CA GLN A 75 -1.75 -5.56 2.22
C GLN A 75 -1.63 -4.54 1.09
N GLN A 76 -0.90 -3.46 1.37
CA GLN A 76 -0.62 -2.34 0.47
C GLN A 76 0.88 -2.34 0.13
N PRO A 77 1.30 -1.78 -1.02
CA PRO A 77 2.71 -1.64 -1.37
C PRO A 77 3.51 -0.89 -0.30
N ALA A 78 4.81 -1.20 -0.19
CA ALA A 78 5.71 -0.41 0.64
C ALA A 78 5.63 1.08 0.27
N TRP A 79 5.78 1.94 1.26
CA TRP A 79 5.69 3.39 1.13
C TRP A 79 4.37 3.87 0.52
N SER A 80 3.27 3.18 0.83
CA SER A 80 1.94 3.59 0.42
C SER A 80 0.90 3.28 1.49
N LYS A 81 -0.15 4.10 1.56
CA LYS A 81 -1.31 3.86 2.40
C LYS A 81 -2.57 4.56 1.91
N ASP A 82 -3.72 3.88 1.95
CA ASP A 82 -5.05 4.45 1.73
C ASP A 82 -5.16 5.36 0.49
N GLY A 83 -4.61 4.90 -0.64
CA GLY A 83 -4.62 5.61 -1.91
C GLY A 83 -3.44 6.57 -2.14
N TRP A 84 -2.60 6.78 -1.13
CA TRP A 84 -1.42 7.64 -1.19
C TRP A 84 -0.15 6.83 -1.37
N ALA A 85 0.76 7.33 -2.22
CA ALA A 85 2.13 6.87 -2.31
C ALA A 85 3.06 7.94 -1.74
N PHE A 86 4.06 7.54 -0.95
CA PHE A 86 4.98 8.43 -0.25
C PHE A 86 6.38 8.30 -0.81
N VAL A 87 7.11 9.42 -0.94
CA VAL A 87 8.49 9.38 -1.39
C VAL A 87 9.36 8.66 -0.35
N PRO A 88 10.04 7.56 -0.71
CA PRO A 88 10.82 6.79 0.24
C PRO A 88 12.12 7.48 0.63
N VAL A 89 12.57 7.18 1.85
CA VAL A 89 13.84 7.65 2.42
C VAL A 89 14.65 6.42 2.84
N GLY A 90 15.95 6.43 2.60
CA GLY A 90 16.81 5.30 2.98
C GLY A 90 16.88 5.12 4.49
N THR A 91 16.30 4.01 4.98
CA THR A 91 16.22 3.66 6.41
C THR A 91 17.32 2.72 6.87
N ASN A 92 18.23 2.29 5.99
CA ASN A 92 19.29 1.32 6.30
C ASN A 92 20.15 1.73 7.51
N VAL A 93 20.41 3.04 7.67
CA VAL A 93 21.18 3.60 8.80
C VAL A 93 20.47 3.42 10.15
N LEU A 94 19.15 3.16 10.13
CA LEU A 94 18.37 2.91 11.33
C LEU A 94 18.50 1.47 11.83
N SER A 95 18.86 0.53 10.95
CA SER A 95 19.10 -0.87 11.33
C SER A 95 20.40 -1.05 12.11
N ASP A 96 21.37 -0.16 11.90
CA ASP A 96 22.64 -0.12 12.63
C ASP A 96 22.55 0.64 13.97
N MET A 97 21.40 1.26 14.26
CA MET A 97 21.18 1.82 15.58
C MET A 97 20.98 0.67 16.55
N ASP A 98 21.82 0.62 17.59
CA ASP A 98 21.82 -0.38 18.67
C ASP A 98 20.56 -0.21 19.53
N LEU A 99 19.40 -0.41 18.92
CA LEU A 99 18.08 -0.42 19.54
C LEU A 99 17.84 -1.86 19.99
N GLN A 100 18.63 -2.34 20.96
CA GLN A 100 18.48 -3.66 21.57
C GLN A 100 17.01 -3.88 21.98
N PRO A 101 16.25 -4.75 21.30
CA PRO A 101 14.99 -5.22 21.81
C PRO A 101 15.34 -6.45 22.67
N ASP A 102 15.87 -6.23 23.87
CA ASP A 102 15.97 -7.28 24.88
C ASP A 102 14.55 -7.51 25.42
N LEU A 103 13.69 -8.08 24.56
CA LEU A 103 12.42 -8.68 24.94
C LEU A 103 12.69 -10.17 25.06
N ASP A 104 12.50 -10.73 26.27
CA ASP A 104 12.61 -12.17 26.50
C ASP A 104 11.83 -12.95 25.42
N GLU A 105 12.43 -14.02 24.88
CA GLU A 105 11.92 -14.94 23.84
C GLU A 105 10.47 -15.47 24.07
N SER A 106 9.87 -15.19 25.22
CA SER A 106 8.49 -15.54 25.55
C SER A 106 7.41 -14.61 24.95
N ASN A 107 7.78 -13.47 24.35
CA ASN A 107 6.85 -12.48 23.77
C ASN A 107 6.97 -12.29 22.25
N GLU A 108 7.56 -13.25 21.53
CA GLU A 108 7.71 -13.20 20.05
C GLU A 108 6.40 -13.10 19.25
N ASN A 109 5.23 -13.22 19.89
CA ASN A 109 3.92 -13.17 19.23
C ASN A 109 3.19 -11.81 19.31
N VAL A 110 3.87 -10.70 19.62
CA VAL A 110 3.29 -9.36 19.44
C VAL A 110 3.59 -8.88 18.02
N ASP A 111 2.65 -9.08 17.10
CA ASP A 111 2.65 -8.59 15.71
C ASP A 111 2.78 -7.05 15.63
N GLY A 112 3.99 -6.53 15.83
CA GLY A 112 4.30 -5.11 15.72
C GLY A 112 5.80 -4.88 15.63
N ALA A 113 6.24 -4.07 14.67
CA ALA A 113 7.64 -3.71 14.55
C ALA A 113 8.14 -3.10 15.87
N ALA A 114 9.24 -3.63 16.41
CA ALA A 114 9.87 -3.13 17.63
C ALA A 114 10.35 -1.66 17.49
N VAL A 115 10.45 -1.17 16.25
CA VAL A 115 10.95 0.15 15.87
C VAL A 115 10.01 0.79 14.84
N ASN A 116 9.56 2.02 15.11
CA ASN A 116 8.78 2.84 14.19
C ASN A 116 9.54 4.14 13.90
N ALA A 117 9.57 4.56 12.64
CA ALA A 117 10.18 5.82 12.23
C ALA A 117 9.09 6.79 11.80
N SER A 118 9.09 8.00 12.36
CA SER A 118 8.17 9.07 11.98
C SER A 118 8.90 10.18 11.25
N LEU A 119 8.41 10.58 10.07
CA LEU A 119 9.04 11.59 9.24
C LEU A 119 8.03 12.33 8.36
N THR A 120 8.41 13.53 7.92
CA THR A 120 7.65 14.30 6.93
C THR A 120 8.15 13.98 5.53
N THR A 121 7.27 13.66 4.58
CA THR A 121 7.67 13.35 3.19
C THR A 121 6.60 13.82 2.18
N PRO A 122 6.97 14.14 0.94
CA PRO A 122 5.99 14.35 -0.12
C PRO A 122 5.15 13.09 -0.38
N ALA A 123 3.88 13.31 -0.68
CA ALA A 123 2.88 12.29 -0.95
C ALA A 123 2.19 12.58 -2.29
N LEU A 124 1.79 11.51 -2.98
CA LEU A 124 1.18 11.55 -4.30
C LEU A 124 -0.10 10.70 -4.31
N ARG A 125 -1.16 11.19 -4.96
CA ARG A 125 -2.43 10.46 -5.13
C ARG A 125 -2.99 10.69 -6.52
N GLY A 126 -3.55 9.63 -7.09
CA GLY A 126 -4.39 9.69 -8.29
C GLY A 126 -5.85 9.74 -7.88
N ARG A 127 -6.65 10.60 -8.52
CA ARG A 127 -8.10 10.62 -8.40
C ARG A 127 -8.75 10.93 -9.74
N ILE A 128 -10.05 10.71 -9.83
CA ILE A 128 -10.84 11.04 -11.01
C ILE A 128 -12.00 11.95 -10.63
N GLU A 129 -12.40 12.80 -11.57
CA GLU A 129 -13.64 13.55 -11.50
C GLU A 129 -14.50 13.11 -12.67
N CYS A 130 -15.62 12.45 -12.39
CA CYS A 130 -16.48 11.90 -13.41
C CYS A 130 -17.81 12.65 -13.52
N ASN A 131 -18.30 12.74 -14.74
CA ASN A 131 -19.61 13.28 -15.05
C ASN A 131 -20.40 12.28 -15.90
N GLN A 132 -21.71 12.19 -15.64
CA GLN A 132 -22.60 11.44 -16.51
C GLN A 132 -22.78 12.18 -17.84
N PRO A 133 -22.76 11.48 -18.98
CA PRO A 133 -23.16 12.08 -20.25
C PRO A 133 -24.66 12.44 -20.21
N PRO A 134 -25.11 13.41 -21.03
CA PRO A 134 -26.52 13.80 -21.06
C PRO A 134 -27.44 12.60 -21.34
N VAL A 135 -28.55 12.45 -20.61
CA VAL A 135 -29.47 11.30 -20.77
C VAL A 135 -29.96 11.13 -22.21
N GLN A 136 -30.14 12.25 -22.93
CA GLN A 136 -30.55 12.27 -24.34
C GLN A 136 -29.53 11.58 -25.26
N ALA A 137 -28.27 11.47 -24.83
CA ALA A 137 -27.20 10.82 -25.56
C ALA A 137 -27.47 9.33 -25.83
N PHE A 138 -28.10 8.67 -24.85
CA PHE A 138 -28.34 7.22 -24.85
C PHE A 138 -29.78 6.84 -25.16
N ALA A 139 -30.69 7.81 -25.18
CA ALA A 139 -32.07 7.61 -25.61
C ALA A 139 -32.15 7.11 -27.07
N ASN A 140 -31.20 7.52 -27.91
CA ASN A 140 -31.07 7.00 -29.27
C ASN A 140 -30.21 5.73 -29.28
N LEU A 141 -30.85 4.57 -29.38
CA LEU A 141 -30.15 3.27 -29.40
C LEU A 141 -29.13 3.17 -30.55
N SER A 142 -29.35 3.83 -31.68
CA SER A 142 -28.42 3.78 -32.83
C SER A 142 -27.06 4.40 -32.55
N ASN A 143 -26.92 5.19 -31.47
CA ASN A 143 -25.66 5.79 -31.05
C ASN A 143 -24.69 4.78 -30.43
N TRP A 144 -25.19 3.64 -29.95
CA TRP A 144 -24.40 2.71 -29.14
C TRP A 144 -24.81 1.25 -29.29
N LEU A 145 -25.82 0.94 -30.11
CA LEU A 145 -26.24 -0.41 -30.49
C LEU A 145 -26.38 -0.52 -32.01
N THR A 146 -26.02 -1.69 -32.54
CA THR A 146 -26.29 -2.07 -33.93
C THR A 146 -27.37 -3.16 -33.97
N PRO A 147 -28.60 -2.89 -34.46
CA PRO A 147 -29.62 -3.91 -34.58
C PRO A 147 -29.26 -4.94 -35.66
N LYS A 148 -29.60 -6.21 -35.42
CA LYS A 148 -29.42 -7.33 -36.34
C LYS A 148 -30.73 -8.09 -36.50
N GLY A 149 -31.21 -8.17 -37.75
CA GLY A 149 -32.38 -8.97 -38.10
C GLY A 149 -31.98 -10.42 -38.40
N LEU A 150 -32.75 -11.36 -37.87
CA LEU A 150 -32.50 -12.80 -37.95
C LEU A 150 -33.56 -13.55 -38.79
N THR A 151 -34.55 -12.83 -39.32
CA THR A 151 -35.66 -13.39 -40.11
C THR A 151 -35.24 -13.91 -41.49
N ASN A 152 -34.08 -13.51 -42.01
CA ASN A 152 -33.58 -14.01 -43.28
C ASN A 152 -32.95 -15.41 -43.13
N HIS A 153 -33.78 -16.45 -43.13
CA HIS A 153 -33.35 -17.85 -43.04
C HIS A 153 -32.64 -18.38 -44.30
N THR A 154 -32.49 -17.58 -45.36
CA THR A 154 -31.59 -17.90 -46.49
C THR A 154 -30.15 -17.53 -46.17
N TYR A 155 -29.95 -16.51 -45.33
CA TYR A 155 -28.64 -16.06 -44.87
C TYR A 155 -28.24 -16.71 -43.55
N TRP A 156 -29.13 -16.69 -42.56
CA TRP A 156 -28.89 -17.25 -41.23
C TRP A 156 -29.31 -18.71 -41.13
N ASP A 157 -28.53 -19.51 -40.40
CA ASP A 157 -28.87 -20.89 -40.11
C ASP A 157 -29.94 -20.93 -39.02
N ASN A 158 -31.15 -21.30 -39.42
CA ASN A 158 -32.30 -21.41 -38.53
C ASN A 158 -32.09 -22.43 -37.41
N ALA A 159 -31.20 -23.43 -37.59
CA ALA A 159 -30.86 -24.38 -36.54
C ALA A 159 -30.07 -23.74 -35.39
N THR A 160 -29.43 -22.58 -35.63
CA THR A 160 -28.62 -21.86 -34.64
C THR A 160 -29.34 -20.68 -33.99
N ILE A 161 -30.55 -20.34 -34.45
CA ILE A 161 -31.33 -19.23 -33.93
C ILE A 161 -32.30 -19.74 -32.84
N PRO A 162 -32.29 -19.16 -31.63
CA PRO A 162 -33.29 -19.49 -30.61
C PRO A 162 -34.73 -19.28 -31.10
N HIS A 163 -35.63 -20.19 -30.71
CA HIS A 163 -37.04 -20.12 -31.12
C HIS A 163 -37.68 -18.76 -30.75
N GLY A 164 -38.27 -18.10 -31.75
CA GLY A 164 -38.96 -16.81 -31.58
C GLY A 164 -38.05 -15.58 -31.58
N LEU A 165 -36.73 -15.74 -31.77
CA LEU A 165 -35.81 -14.61 -31.86
C LEU A 165 -35.73 -14.07 -33.30
N GLU A 166 -36.43 -12.97 -33.56
CA GLU A 166 -36.44 -12.32 -34.89
C GLU A 166 -35.37 -11.24 -35.05
N LYS A 167 -34.92 -10.66 -33.94
CA LYS A 167 -33.95 -9.56 -33.90
C LYS A 167 -33.11 -9.60 -32.63
N GLY A 168 -31.92 -9.01 -32.69
CA GLY A 168 -31.09 -8.71 -31.52
C GLY A 168 -30.21 -7.48 -31.74
N TYR A 169 -29.35 -7.17 -30.77
CA TYR A 169 -28.53 -5.97 -30.74
C TYR A 169 -27.07 -6.31 -30.44
N LYS A 170 -26.15 -5.82 -31.28
CA LYS A 170 -24.71 -5.80 -30.99
C LYS A 170 -24.36 -4.51 -30.25
N LEU A 171 -23.39 -4.59 -29.33
CA LEU A 171 -22.84 -3.39 -28.70
C LEU A 171 -22.01 -2.59 -29.71
N GLY A 172 -22.16 -1.28 -29.63
CA GLY A 172 -21.48 -0.31 -30.47
C GLY A 172 -22.12 -0.16 -31.85
N GLN A 173 -22.06 1.06 -32.37
CA GLN A 173 -22.40 1.37 -33.75
C GLN A 173 -21.27 0.92 -34.68
N THR A 174 -21.64 0.26 -35.78
CA THR A 174 -20.77 0.07 -36.93
C THR A 174 -20.68 1.36 -37.74
N ARG A 175 -19.48 1.95 -37.85
CA ARG A 175 -19.23 3.08 -38.76
C ARG A 175 -18.43 2.57 -39.96
N THR A 176 -18.99 2.68 -41.16
CA THR A 176 -18.26 2.42 -42.41
C THR A 176 -17.46 3.65 -42.77
N TYR A 177 -16.13 3.52 -42.80
CA TYR A 177 -15.21 4.61 -43.09
C TYR A 177 -15.13 4.83 -44.62
N PRO A 178 -15.44 6.04 -45.14
CA PRO A 178 -15.35 6.32 -46.58
C PRO A 178 -13.91 6.21 -47.12
N SER A 179 -12.91 6.55 -46.31
CA SER A 179 -11.47 6.52 -46.65
C SER A 179 -10.87 5.12 -46.65
N TYR A 180 -11.52 4.14 -46.03
CA TYR A 180 -11.05 2.76 -45.91
C TYR A 180 -12.15 1.79 -46.33
N SER A 181 -12.66 1.95 -47.56
CA SER A 181 -13.72 1.11 -48.15
C SER A 181 -13.37 -0.38 -48.23
N TRP A 182 -12.09 -0.73 -48.10
CA TRP A 182 -11.57 -2.11 -48.08
C TRP A 182 -11.48 -2.70 -46.66
N MET A 183 -11.65 -1.90 -45.60
CA MET A 183 -11.60 -2.38 -44.22
C MET A 183 -12.96 -2.93 -43.77
N PRO A 184 -13.00 -4.08 -43.08
CA PRO A 184 -14.24 -4.66 -42.62
C PRO A 184 -14.89 -3.77 -41.54
N PRO A 185 -16.23 -3.67 -41.49
CA PRO A 185 -16.96 -2.76 -40.63
C PRO A 185 -17.10 -3.30 -39.19
N LEU A 186 -15.96 -3.66 -38.59
CA LEU A 186 -15.86 -4.32 -37.28
C LEU A 186 -15.61 -3.35 -36.13
N ALA A 187 -15.31 -2.08 -36.42
CA ALA A 187 -15.11 -1.07 -35.38
C ALA A 187 -16.39 -0.83 -34.56
N ARG A 188 -16.32 -0.92 -33.23
CA ARG A 188 -17.48 -0.72 -32.33
C ARG A 188 -17.34 0.52 -31.45
N TRP A 189 -18.19 1.50 -31.72
CA TRP A 189 -18.16 2.82 -31.07
C TRP A 189 -19.43 3.13 -30.29
N ILE A 190 -19.27 3.87 -29.21
CA ILE A 190 -20.34 4.52 -28.44
C ILE A 190 -20.21 6.03 -28.69
N VAL A 191 -21.26 6.61 -29.26
CA VAL A 191 -21.28 8.00 -29.73
C VAL A 191 -22.35 8.76 -28.96
N PRO A 192 -22.07 9.28 -27.75
CA PRO A 192 -23.11 9.82 -26.88
C PRO A 192 -23.80 11.03 -27.51
N LEU A 193 -23.09 11.95 -28.15
CA LEU A 193 -23.71 13.11 -28.78
C LEU A 193 -23.88 12.85 -30.28
N THR A 194 -25.03 13.24 -30.86
CA THR A 194 -25.22 13.20 -32.31
C THR A 194 -24.10 14.02 -32.94
N SER A 195 -23.06 13.34 -33.43
CA SER A 195 -22.03 13.99 -34.22
C SER A 195 -22.75 14.50 -35.47
N PRO A 196 -22.71 15.82 -35.76
CA PRO A 196 -23.10 16.27 -37.09
C PRO A 196 -22.25 15.44 -38.07
N GLU A 197 -22.87 14.82 -39.07
CA GLU A 197 -22.24 13.89 -40.03
C GLU A 197 -20.97 14.44 -40.73
N LYS A 198 -20.59 15.69 -40.47
CA LYS A 198 -19.49 16.45 -41.05
C LYS A 198 -18.45 17.00 -40.05
N ASN A 199 -18.57 16.77 -38.73
CA ASN A 199 -17.56 17.24 -37.78
C ASN A 199 -16.54 16.15 -37.41
N THR A 200 -15.26 16.53 -37.47
CA THR A 200 -14.09 15.73 -37.10
C THR A 200 -13.87 15.60 -35.59
N SER A 201 -14.77 16.14 -34.75
CA SER A 201 -14.71 16.00 -33.30
C SER A 201 -15.96 15.29 -32.77
N CYS A 202 -15.73 14.29 -31.92
CA CYS A 202 -16.79 13.64 -31.15
C CYS A 202 -16.48 13.71 -29.65
N PRO A 203 -16.88 14.81 -28.97
CA PRO A 203 -16.71 14.92 -27.54
C PRO A 203 -17.45 13.80 -26.81
N GLY A 204 -16.71 12.99 -26.06
CA GLY A 204 -17.26 11.85 -25.31
C GLY A 204 -17.43 10.56 -26.11
N CYS A 205 -17.06 10.51 -27.39
CA CYS A 205 -16.98 9.24 -28.11
C CYS A 205 -15.99 8.29 -27.42
N THR A 206 -16.33 7.01 -27.41
CA THR A 206 -15.46 5.99 -26.85
C THR A 206 -15.74 4.63 -27.52
N THR A 207 -14.87 3.66 -27.29
CA THR A 207 -15.01 2.30 -27.81
C THR A 207 -15.81 1.40 -26.87
N VAL A 208 -16.33 0.26 -27.38
CA VAL A 208 -17.05 -0.73 -26.57
C VAL A 208 -16.12 -1.52 -25.65
N LEU A 209 -14.92 -1.86 -26.11
CA LEU A 209 -13.85 -2.45 -25.28
C LEU A 209 -12.88 -1.33 -24.88
N SER A 210 -11.67 -1.67 -24.42
CA SER A 210 -10.56 -0.71 -24.28
C SER A 210 -10.05 -0.18 -25.63
N ASN A 211 -10.32 -0.93 -26.70
CA ASN A 211 -9.93 -0.67 -28.09
C ASN A 211 -11.18 -0.77 -29.02
N PRO A 212 -11.07 -0.46 -30.33
CA PRO A 212 -12.24 -0.42 -31.22
C PRO A 212 -12.71 -1.81 -31.71
N GLU A 213 -12.24 -2.92 -31.14
CA GLU A 213 -12.60 -4.26 -31.61
C GLU A 213 -14.08 -4.61 -31.40
N GLU A 214 -14.55 -5.57 -32.20
CA GLU A 214 -15.86 -6.17 -32.00
C GLU A 214 -15.81 -7.22 -30.89
N ILE A 215 -16.58 -6.98 -29.83
CA ILE A 215 -16.77 -7.94 -28.74
C ILE A 215 -17.22 -9.31 -29.26
N ALA A 216 -16.52 -10.36 -28.83
CA ALA A 216 -16.82 -11.74 -29.17
C ALA A 216 -17.35 -12.53 -27.97
N CYS A 217 -16.91 -12.19 -26.76
CA CYS A 217 -17.28 -12.90 -25.53
C CYS A 217 -18.22 -12.04 -24.66
N CYS A 218 -19.05 -12.56 -23.75
CA CYS A 218 -19.17 -13.93 -23.26
C CYS A 218 -20.64 -14.22 -22.95
N ALA A 219 -21.34 -15.00 -23.77
CA ALA A 219 -22.62 -15.59 -23.34
C ALA A 219 -22.35 -16.93 -22.63
N ASN A 220 -23.10 -17.22 -21.56
CA ASN A 220 -22.93 -18.41 -20.73
C ASN A 220 -23.01 -19.69 -21.58
N GLY A 221 -21.92 -20.45 -21.64
CA GLY A 221 -21.83 -21.72 -22.39
C GLY A 221 -22.27 -22.97 -21.62
N SER A 222 -22.69 -22.84 -20.35
CA SER A 222 -23.01 -23.98 -19.48
C SER A 222 -24.50 -24.32 -19.38
N SER A 223 -25.39 -23.44 -19.89
CA SER A 223 -26.82 -23.71 -19.92
C SER A 223 -27.23 -24.33 -21.26
N SER A 224 -27.94 -25.45 -21.20
CA SER A 224 -28.80 -25.92 -22.29
C SER A 224 -29.91 -24.92 -22.65
N ASP A 225 -30.05 -23.88 -21.83
CA ASP A 225 -30.95 -22.77 -22.05
C ASP A 225 -30.28 -21.71 -22.91
N TRP A 226 -30.92 -21.39 -24.03
CA TRP A 226 -30.59 -20.26 -24.92
C TRP A 226 -30.75 -18.88 -24.25
N LYS A 227 -31.00 -18.82 -22.93
CA LYS A 227 -31.13 -17.58 -22.17
C LYS A 227 -29.93 -17.46 -21.23
N SER A 228 -29.00 -16.60 -21.62
CA SER A 228 -27.89 -16.17 -20.78
C SER A 228 -28.02 -14.68 -20.48
N SER A 229 -27.26 -14.20 -19.50
CA SER A 229 -27.01 -12.78 -19.27
C SER A 229 -25.51 -12.55 -19.38
N SER A 230 -25.12 -11.40 -19.95
CA SER A 230 -23.72 -10.99 -19.99
C SER A 230 -23.50 -9.65 -19.30
N GLY A 231 -22.40 -9.56 -18.55
CA GLY A 231 -21.86 -8.33 -18.00
C GLY A 231 -20.60 -7.92 -18.76
N VAL A 232 -20.59 -6.70 -19.32
CA VAL A 232 -19.48 -6.16 -20.09
C VAL A 232 -18.98 -4.87 -19.45
N GLY A 233 -17.71 -4.81 -19.07
CA GLY A 233 -17.14 -3.67 -18.34
C GLY A 233 -15.74 -3.30 -18.80
N TYR A 234 -15.55 -2.07 -19.28
CA TYR A 234 -14.27 -1.62 -19.81
C TYR A 234 -14.02 -0.13 -19.60
N TRP A 235 -12.76 0.24 -19.40
CA TRP A 235 -12.28 1.61 -19.40
C TRP A 235 -11.61 1.89 -20.73
N SER A 236 -11.95 3.01 -21.36
CA SER A 236 -11.45 3.34 -22.69
C SER A 236 -11.20 4.83 -22.85
N PRO A 237 -10.20 5.23 -23.66
CA PRO A 237 -9.94 6.63 -23.94
C PRO A 237 -11.16 7.28 -24.62
N ASN A 238 -11.39 8.56 -24.33
CA ASN A 238 -12.31 9.36 -25.12
C ASN A 238 -11.60 9.78 -26.40
N THR A 239 -12.18 9.43 -27.55
CA THR A 239 -11.51 9.66 -28.82
C THR A 239 -12.48 9.78 -29.98
N THR A 240 -12.03 10.46 -31.03
CA THR A 240 -12.71 10.52 -32.32
C THR A 240 -12.39 9.26 -33.13
N PRO A 241 -13.41 8.56 -33.67
CA PRO A 241 -13.24 7.32 -34.43
C PRO A 241 -12.27 7.37 -35.62
N ASP A 242 -12.04 8.55 -36.21
CA ASP A 242 -11.30 8.72 -37.47
C ASP A 242 -9.84 9.18 -37.27
N THR A 243 -9.48 9.64 -36.06
CA THR A 243 -8.20 10.35 -35.81
C THR A 243 -7.51 9.93 -34.52
N PHE A 244 -7.91 8.79 -33.94
CA PHE A 244 -7.35 8.37 -32.67
C PHE A 244 -5.87 8.01 -32.80
N SER A 245 -5.05 8.72 -32.02
CA SER A 245 -3.76 8.23 -31.61
C SER A 245 -3.54 8.52 -30.14
N TRP A 246 -2.64 7.77 -29.51
CA TRP A 246 -2.23 8.07 -28.14
C TRP A 246 -1.61 9.47 -28.02
N ALA A 247 -0.94 9.96 -29.07
CA ALA A 247 -0.40 11.32 -29.15
C ALA A 247 -1.49 12.41 -29.30
N SER A 248 -2.64 12.11 -29.92
CA SER A 248 -3.75 13.06 -30.08
C SER A 248 -4.80 13.01 -28.96
N TRP A 249 -4.66 12.06 -28.03
CA TRP A 249 -5.63 11.85 -26.95
C TRP A 249 -5.64 13.00 -25.92
N GLU A 250 -6.81 13.59 -25.71
CA GLU A 250 -6.93 14.85 -24.96
C GLU A 250 -6.67 14.73 -23.45
N ARG A 251 -7.02 13.59 -22.80
CA ARG A 251 -6.77 13.18 -21.37
C ARG A 251 -7.96 12.47 -20.73
N ASN A 252 -9.17 12.69 -21.22
CA ASN A 252 -10.39 12.13 -20.64
C ASN A 252 -10.61 10.68 -21.09
N PHE A 253 -11.26 9.89 -20.25
CA PHE A 253 -11.60 8.51 -20.54
C PHE A 253 -13.02 8.20 -20.06
N THR A 254 -13.56 7.08 -20.49
CA THR A 254 -14.90 6.64 -20.12
C THR A 254 -14.84 5.33 -19.36
N VAL A 255 -15.50 5.32 -18.21
CA VAL A 255 -15.84 4.11 -17.45
C VAL A 255 -17.22 3.67 -17.89
N LYS A 256 -17.38 2.40 -18.26
CA LYS A 256 -18.66 1.88 -18.75
C LYS A 256 -18.94 0.48 -18.25
N TRP A 257 -20.20 0.25 -17.91
CA TRP A 257 -20.74 -1.04 -17.49
C TRP A 257 -22.05 -1.33 -18.22
N THR A 258 -22.14 -2.50 -18.84
CA THR A 258 -23.31 -2.96 -19.59
C THR A 258 -23.76 -4.31 -19.06
N HIS A 259 -25.07 -4.51 -18.91
CA HIS A 259 -25.63 -5.79 -18.51
C HIS A 259 -26.98 -6.06 -19.20
N GLY A 260 -27.20 -7.30 -19.64
CA GLY A 260 -28.47 -7.70 -20.24
C GLY A 260 -28.48 -9.14 -20.75
N ASP A 261 -29.64 -9.57 -21.25
CA ASP A 261 -29.85 -10.92 -21.76
C ASP A 261 -29.18 -11.12 -23.12
N THR A 262 -28.44 -12.21 -23.26
CA THR A 262 -27.61 -12.51 -24.42
C THR A 262 -27.81 -13.93 -24.94
N VAL A 263 -27.50 -14.08 -26.22
CA VAL A 263 -27.38 -15.34 -26.96
C VAL A 263 -26.06 -15.33 -27.73
N SER A 264 -25.51 -16.50 -28.00
CA SER A 264 -24.29 -16.69 -28.80
C SER A 264 -24.43 -17.87 -29.76
N GLY A 265 -23.51 -17.98 -30.70
CA GLY A 265 -23.40 -19.13 -31.61
C GLY A 265 -24.40 -19.13 -32.78
N ILE A 266 -25.02 -17.98 -33.08
CA ILE A 266 -25.87 -17.81 -34.26
C ILE A 266 -24.95 -17.66 -35.48
N ARG A 267 -25.12 -18.54 -36.48
CA ARG A 267 -24.24 -18.60 -37.65
C ARG A 267 -24.97 -18.39 -38.96
N SER A 268 -24.27 -17.87 -39.96
CA SER A 268 -24.74 -17.84 -41.35
C SER A 268 -24.74 -19.26 -41.96
N LYS A 269 -25.63 -19.54 -42.91
CA LYS A 269 -25.67 -20.82 -43.66
C LYS A 269 -24.51 -21.00 -44.64
N GLY A 270 -24.01 -19.91 -45.21
CA GLY A 270 -22.97 -19.92 -46.24
C GLY A 270 -21.66 -19.37 -45.71
N LEU A 271 -20.58 -19.70 -46.40
CA LEU A 271 -19.30 -19.05 -46.19
C LEU A 271 -19.34 -17.63 -46.78
N ASN A 272 -18.77 -16.68 -46.07
CA ASN A 272 -18.50 -15.34 -46.56
C ASN A 272 -17.40 -15.38 -47.64
N SER A 273 -17.06 -14.21 -48.19
CA SER A 273 -16.00 -14.06 -49.20
C SER A 273 -14.60 -14.53 -48.76
N ARG A 274 -14.41 -14.84 -47.46
CA ARG A 274 -13.17 -15.35 -46.87
C ARG A 274 -13.23 -16.85 -46.57
N GLY A 275 -14.29 -17.55 -46.98
CA GLY A 275 -14.43 -18.99 -46.71
C GLY A 275 -14.78 -19.30 -45.25
N GLN A 276 -15.34 -18.35 -44.50
CA GLN A 276 -15.71 -18.50 -43.09
C GLN A 276 -17.20 -18.23 -42.90
N TYR A 277 -17.85 -18.90 -41.94
CA TYR A 277 -19.21 -18.51 -41.53
C TYR A 277 -19.17 -17.14 -40.82
N GLU A 278 -20.17 -16.28 -41.04
CA GLU A 278 -20.42 -15.17 -40.13
C GLU A 278 -21.01 -15.72 -38.83
N ASP A 279 -20.37 -15.42 -37.70
CA ASP A 279 -20.84 -15.80 -36.36
C ASP A 279 -21.23 -14.53 -35.59
N LEU A 280 -22.43 -14.53 -35.01
CA LEU A 280 -22.85 -13.52 -34.04
C LEU A 280 -22.39 -13.98 -32.65
N ASN A 281 -21.09 -13.77 -32.41
CA ASN A 281 -20.39 -14.24 -31.21
C ASN A 281 -21.10 -13.83 -29.89
N LEU A 282 -21.57 -12.59 -29.80
CA LEU A 282 -22.40 -12.08 -28.70
C LEU A 282 -23.53 -11.20 -29.26
N LEU A 283 -24.77 -11.53 -28.91
CA LEU A 283 -25.95 -10.76 -29.32
C LEU A 283 -26.89 -10.55 -28.12
N PHE A 284 -27.27 -9.30 -27.85
CA PHE A 284 -28.27 -8.99 -26.85
C PHE A 284 -29.68 -9.18 -27.41
N VAL A 285 -30.53 -9.91 -26.69
CA VAL A 285 -31.89 -10.23 -27.12
C VAL A 285 -32.79 -8.98 -27.10
N GLN A 286 -32.53 -8.10 -26.14
CA GLN A 286 -33.17 -6.79 -25.98
C GLN A 286 -32.09 -5.72 -25.79
N PRO A 287 -32.41 -4.42 -25.96
CA PRO A 287 -31.46 -3.36 -25.63
C PRO A 287 -30.99 -3.53 -24.17
N PRO A 288 -29.68 -3.71 -23.91
CA PRO A 288 -29.19 -3.92 -22.55
C PRO A 288 -29.28 -2.64 -21.72
N SER A 289 -29.10 -2.78 -20.41
CA SER A 289 -28.89 -1.63 -19.54
C SER A 289 -27.42 -1.24 -19.56
N ILE A 290 -27.13 0.06 -19.62
CA ILE A 290 -25.77 0.60 -19.65
C ILE A 290 -25.65 1.81 -18.74
N THR A 291 -24.52 1.94 -18.08
CA THR A 291 -24.11 3.16 -17.35
C THR A 291 -22.71 3.55 -17.78
N LEU A 292 -22.52 4.84 -18.05
CA LEU A 292 -21.25 5.41 -18.47
C LEU A 292 -20.93 6.67 -17.69
N LEU A 293 -19.64 6.87 -17.44
CA LEU A 293 -19.09 8.04 -16.78
C LEU A 293 -17.90 8.54 -17.60
N THR A 294 -17.92 9.81 -17.99
CA THR A 294 -16.74 10.48 -18.57
C THR A 294 -15.92 11.08 -17.45
N CYS A 295 -14.67 10.64 -17.32
CA CYS A 295 -13.80 10.94 -16.21
C CYS A 295 -12.57 11.73 -16.64
N LYS A 296 -12.22 12.74 -15.85
CA LYS A 296 -10.98 13.49 -15.93
C LYS A 296 -10.00 12.92 -14.88
N PRO A 297 -8.87 12.31 -15.28
CA PRO A 297 -7.85 11.85 -14.36
C PRO A 297 -7.05 13.03 -13.81
N ILE A 298 -6.78 13.03 -12.50
CA ILE A 298 -6.05 14.07 -11.78
C ILE A 298 -4.99 13.39 -10.91
N ILE A 299 -3.76 13.90 -10.98
CA ILE A 299 -2.69 13.54 -10.05
C ILE A 299 -2.45 14.75 -9.18
N GLU A 300 -2.40 14.53 -7.88
CA GLU A 300 -2.21 15.57 -6.89
C GLU A 300 -1.12 15.18 -5.91
N SER A 301 -0.48 16.19 -5.35
CA SER A 301 0.59 16.04 -4.37
C SER A 301 0.34 16.89 -3.15
N THR A 302 0.94 16.47 -2.03
CA THR A 302 0.99 17.23 -0.79
C THR A 302 2.19 16.79 0.04
N THR A 303 2.34 17.35 1.24
CA THR A 303 3.27 16.88 2.25
C THR A 303 2.51 16.12 3.33
N ALA A 304 3.03 14.98 3.77
CA ALA A 304 2.44 14.17 4.82
C ALA A 304 3.46 13.86 5.93
N ASN A 305 2.97 13.79 7.16
CA ASN A 305 3.67 13.20 8.29
C ASN A 305 3.29 11.73 8.36
N ILE A 306 4.27 10.83 8.24
CA ILE A 306 4.06 9.39 8.18
C ILE A 306 4.75 8.70 9.36
N SER A 307 4.20 7.57 9.77
CA SER A 307 4.85 6.56 10.61
C SER A 307 5.09 5.33 9.75
N VAL A 308 6.35 4.92 9.62
CA VAL A 308 6.79 3.84 8.74
C VAL A 308 7.59 2.81 9.53
N ASN A 309 7.37 1.54 9.20
CA ASN A 309 8.25 0.47 9.63
C ASN A 309 9.55 0.55 8.79
N PRO A 310 10.71 0.83 9.42
CA PRO A 310 11.95 1.07 8.70
C PRO A 310 12.52 -0.17 7.98
N VAL A 311 12.06 -1.37 8.33
CA VAL A 311 12.57 -2.64 7.77
C VAL A 311 11.92 -2.96 6.43
N ASN A 312 10.60 -2.84 6.34
CA ASN A 312 9.83 -3.23 5.14
C ASN A 312 9.20 -2.04 4.39
N GLY A 313 9.30 -0.82 4.93
CA GLY A 313 8.70 0.38 4.34
C GLY A 313 7.19 0.47 4.50
N GLU A 314 6.57 -0.38 5.31
CA GLU A 314 5.12 -0.39 5.53
C GLU A 314 4.68 0.85 6.32
N ILE A 315 3.68 1.57 5.81
CA ILE A 315 3.14 2.76 6.46
C ILE A 315 2.10 2.36 7.50
N GLN A 316 2.38 2.64 8.76
CA GLN A 316 1.47 2.37 9.87
C GLN A 316 0.36 3.41 9.96
N GLY A 317 0.68 4.67 9.70
CA GLY A 317 -0.30 5.75 9.68
C GLY A 317 0.29 7.02 9.08
N PHE A 318 -0.58 7.95 8.68
CA PHE A 318 -0.16 9.24 8.14
C PHE A 318 -1.18 10.34 8.44
N SER A 319 -0.73 11.58 8.36
CA SER A 319 -1.57 12.77 8.38
C SER A 319 -1.06 13.76 7.34
N LEU A 320 -1.99 14.38 6.59
CA LEU A 320 -1.64 15.38 5.60
C LEU A 320 -1.32 16.70 6.31
N VAL A 321 -0.20 17.32 5.93
CA VAL A 321 0.23 18.60 6.49
C VAL A 321 -0.49 19.76 5.78
N ASN A 322 -0.64 19.64 4.47
CA ASN A 322 -1.25 20.66 3.61
C ASN A 322 -2.40 20.07 2.79
N ASN A 323 -3.28 20.93 2.27
CA ASN A 323 -4.29 20.52 1.31
C ASN A 323 -3.64 20.04 0.00
N PRO A 324 -4.13 18.93 -0.59
CA PRO A 324 -3.63 18.46 -1.87
C PRO A 324 -3.78 19.47 -3.00
N THR A 325 -2.77 19.53 -3.86
CA THR A 325 -2.75 20.40 -5.05
C THR A 325 -2.54 19.57 -6.31
N GLU A 326 -3.23 19.90 -7.41
CA GLU A 326 -3.04 19.22 -8.70
C GLU A 326 -1.60 19.42 -9.20
N LEU A 327 -0.93 18.32 -9.56
CA LEU A 327 0.38 18.31 -10.15
C LEU A 327 0.25 18.56 -11.66
N SER A 328 0.29 19.82 -12.07
CA SER A 328 0.06 20.24 -13.46
C SER A 328 1.02 19.58 -14.45
N SER A 329 2.29 19.36 -14.07
CA SER A 329 3.31 18.70 -14.89
C SER A 329 3.01 17.23 -15.22
N ALA A 330 2.07 16.60 -14.50
CA ALA A 330 1.75 15.19 -14.71
C ALA A 330 1.12 14.91 -16.08
N PHE A 331 0.55 15.90 -16.75
CA PHE A 331 -0.16 15.71 -18.02
C PHE A 331 0.29 16.66 -19.16
N THR A 332 1.44 17.34 -19.01
CA THR A 332 1.94 18.32 -19.99
C THR A 332 2.41 17.68 -21.29
N ASP A 333 3.22 16.63 -21.21
CA ASP A 333 3.92 16.05 -22.35
C ASP A 333 3.20 14.77 -22.77
N ASN A 334 2.63 14.78 -23.97
CA ASN A 334 1.95 13.63 -24.55
C ASN A 334 2.66 13.22 -25.85
N PHE A 335 3.60 12.29 -25.74
CA PHE A 335 4.46 11.88 -26.86
C PHE A 335 5.06 13.11 -27.58
N LEU A 336 5.55 14.09 -26.81
CA LEU A 336 6.06 15.34 -27.37
C LEU A 336 7.39 15.06 -28.09
N PRO A 337 7.48 15.19 -29.42
CA PRO A 337 8.66 14.77 -30.17
C PRO A 337 9.80 15.78 -30.06
N HIS A 338 11.01 15.25 -30.15
CA HIS A 338 12.26 15.98 -30.13
C HIS A 338 13.11 15.65 -31.36
N ILE A 339 13.52 16.69 -32.08
CA ILE A 339 14.42 16.57 -33.23
C ILE A 339 15.72 17.32 -32.99
N GLN A 340 16.83 16.75 -33.45
CA GLN A 340 18.10 17.47 -33.45
C GLN A 340 18.10 18.54 -34.55
N ASN A 341 18.81 19.66 -34.31
CA ASN A 341 18.90 20.74 -35.27
C ASN A 341 19.48 20.23 -36.61
N GLY A 342 18.73 20.41 -37.70
CA GLY A 342 19.12 19.99 -39.05
C GLY A 342 18.52 18.65 -39.51
N SER A 343 17.81 17.92 -38.65
CA SER A 343 17.00 16.76 -39.03
C SER A 343 15.70 17.23 -39.69
N SER A 344 15.53 16.99 -41.00
CA SER A 344 14.35 17.43 -41.75
C SER A 344 13.09 16.61 -41.44
N SER A 345 11.93 17.15 -41.84
CA SER A 345 10.65 16.44 -41.94
C SER A 345 10.83 15.12 -42.69
N GLY A 346 10.63 13.99 -42.02
CA GLY A 346 10.91 12.65 -42.53
C GLY A 346 11.83 11.79 -41.66
N ALA A 347 12.16 12.25 -40.44
CA ALA A 347 12.91 11.46 -39.47
C ALA A 347 12.21 10.12 -39.19
N LYS A 348 12.91 9.02 -39.48
CA LYS A 348 12.47 7.65 -39.18
C LYS A 348 12.58 7.31 -37.69
N SER A 349 13.31 8.11 -36.94
CA SER A 349 13.41 7.99 -35.49
C SER A 349 13.49 9.36 -34.84
N CYS A 350 12.89 9.49 -33.66
CA CYS A 350 13.02 10.66 -32.81
C CYS A 350 12.89 10.27 -31.33
N ASN A 351 13.36 11.12 -30.43
CA ASN A 351 13.03 10.95 -29.02
C ASN A 351 11.70 11.65 -28.76
N ALA A 352 10.87 11.10 -27.89
CA ALA A 352 9.67 11.77 -27.41
C ALA A 352 9.66 11.84 -25.89
N THR A 353 8.95 12.82 -25.33
CA THR A 353 8.75 12.96 -23.89
C THR A 353 7.31 12.63 -23.49
N LEU A 354 7.16 11.92 -22.38
CA LEU A 354 5.88 11.46 -21.83
C LEU A 354 5.77 11.75 -20.34
N SER A 355 4.81 12.59 -19.94
CA SER A 355 4.59 12.93 -18.53
C SER A 355 4.04 11.75 -17.71
N LEU A 356 4.28 11.79 -16.40
CA LEU A 356 3.89 10.76 -15.43
C LEU A 356 2.43 10.29 -15.55
N GLY A 357 1.50 11.23 -15.60
CA GLY A 357 0.07 10.94 -15.69
C GLY A 357 -0.34 10.39 -17.05
N ARG A 358 0.30 10.84 -18.14
CA ARG A 358 0.10 10.24 -19.47
C ARG A 358 0.58 8.80 -19.49
N LEU A 359 1.79 8.56 -18.96
CA LEU A 359 2.34 7.22 -18.80
C LEU A 359 1.36 6.30 -18.06
N PHE A 360 0.96 6.66 -16.84
CA PHE A 360 0.01 5.87 -16.05
C PHE A 360 -1.29 5.56 -16.82
N MET A 361 -1.90 6.58 -17.44
CA MET A 361 -3.17 6.41 -18.13
C MET A 361 -3.07 5.53 -19.38
N ILE A 362 -2.03 5.70 -20.19
CA ILE A 362 -1.83 4.89 -21.39
C ILE A 362 -1.63 3.43 -20.96
N SER A 363 -0.78 3.18 -19.96
CA SER A 363 -0.55 1.85 -19.41
C SER A 363 -1.83 1.22 -18.87
N LEU A 364 -2.65 1.97 -18.14
CA LEU A 364 -3.90 1.48 -17.57
C LEU A 364 -4.94 1.14 -18.65
N LEU A 365 -5.14 2.04 -19.62
CA LEU A 365 -6.19 1.92 -20.63
C LEU A 365 -5.84 0.93 -21.75
N SER A 366 -4.55 0.68 -22.01
CA SER A 366 -4.11 -0.28 -23.03
C SER A 366 -3.94 -1.71 -22.49
N ALA A 367 -3.88 -1.89 -21.16
CA ALA A 367 -3.49 -3.16 -20.55
C ALA A 367 -4.35 -4.36 -20.99
N ALA A 368 -5.65 -4.15 -21.20
CA ALA A 368 -6.58 -5.25 -21.53
C ALA A 368 -6.35 -5.90 -22.91
N LYS A 369 -5.47 -5.33 -23.76
CA LYS A 369 -5.07 -5.92 -25.04
C LYS A 369 -3.56 -5.73 -25.28
N LEU A 370 -2.77 -6.77 -25.03
CA LEU A 370 -1.30 -6.74 -25.20
C LEU A 370 -0.78 -7.54 -26.40
N ASP A 371 -1.54 -8.48 -26.96
CA ASP A 371 -1.06 -9.27 -28.12
C ASP A 371 -0.87 -8.43 -29.40
N HIS A 372 -1.54 -7.28 -29.50
CA HIS A 372 -1.27 -6.29 -30.55
C HIS A 372 -0.15 -5.31 -30.21
N VAL A 373 0.26 -5.26 -28.95
CA VAL A 373 1.35 -4.42 -28.45
C VAL A 373 2.71 -5.06 -28.80
N THR A 374 2.80 -6.39 -28.74
CA THR A 374 4.03 -7.16 -29.05
C THR A 374 4.22 -7.52 -30.53
N SER A 375 3.17 -7.46 -31.35
CA SER A 375 3.18 -7.92 -32.75
C SER A 375 3.41 -6.81 -33.79
N GLY A 376 3.74 -5.59 -33.35
CA GLY A 376 3.89 -4.43 -34.24
C GLY A 376 2.60 -4.00 -34.93
N SER A 377 1.45 -4.53 -34.47
CA SER A 377 0.12 -4.19 -34.96
C SER A 377 -0.31 -2.85 -34.35
N SER A 378 -1.07 -2.03 -35.07
CA SER A 378 -1.70 -0.85 -34.47
C SER A 378 -2.63 -1.30 -33.33
N PRO A 379 -2.65 -0.63 -32.15
CA PRO A 379 -3.64 -0.87 -31.11
C PRO A 379 -5.07 -0.54 -31.59
N ASN A 380 -5.19 0.08 -32.77
CA ASN A 380 -6.42 0.34 -33.50
C ASN A 380 -6.74 -0.79 -34.50
N SER A 381 -6.37 -2.04 -34.21
CA SER A 381 -6.80 -3.16 -35.05
C SER A 381 -8.32 -3.25 -35.04
N PHE A 382 -8.93 -3.14 -36.22
CA PHE A 382 -10.37 -3.21 -36.41
C PHE A 382 -10.78 -4.66 -36.62
N THR A 383 -10.54 -5.46 -35.60
CA THR A 383 -10.71 -6.92 -35.57
C THR A 383 -11.83 -7.33 -34.63
N VAL A 384 -12.11 -8.63 -34.63
CA VAL A 384 -12.90 -9.26 -33.58
C VAL A 384 -11.99 -9.45 -32.37
N GLU A 385 -12.53 -9.26 -31.18
CA GLU A 385 -11.87 -9.51 -29.90
C GLU A 385 -11.16 -10.87 -29.90
N ASP A 386 -9.87 -10.84 -29.57
CA ASP A 386 -9.04 -12.01 -29.47
C ASP A 386 -9.19 -12.68 -28.11
N LEU A 387 -9.82 -13.85 -28.13
CA LEU A 387 -10.17 -14.63 -26.94
C LEU A 387 -8.98 -15.36 -26.29
N TYR A 388 -7.80 -15.32 -26.92
CA TYR A 388 -6.59 -15.95 -26.38
C TYR A 388 -5.82 -14.99 -25.47
N ASP A 389 -5.96 -13.67 -25.65
CA ASP A 389 -5.37 -12.67 -24.77
C ASP A 389 -6.14 -12.61 -23.44
N ASN A 390 -5.56 -13.20 -22.40
CA ASN A 390 -6.13 -13.25 -21.05
C ASN A 390 -5.19 -12.60 -20.02
N THR A 391 -4.42 -11.59 -20.45
CA THR A 391 -3.34 -11.03 -19.61
C THR A 391 -3.89 -10.12 -18.53
N PHE A 392 -4.58 -9.04 -18.90
CA PHE A 392 -5.16 -8.05 -17.98
C PHE A 392 -6.66 -7.85 -18.19
N ASN A 393 -7.35 -8.91 -18.60
CA ASN A 393 -8.80 -8.97 -18.78
C ASN A 393 -9.36 -10.27 -18.19
N ILE A 394 -10.68 -10.31 -17.99
CA ILE A 394 -11.44 -11.45 -17.48
C ILE A 394 -12.48 -11.85 -18.52
N LEU A 395 -12.26 -12.99 -19.16
CA LEU A 395 -13.19 -13.64 -20.09
C LEU A 395 -13.79 -14.88 -19.43
N ASP A 396 -14.86 -14.70 -18.64
CA ASP A 396 -15.56 -15.79 -17.95
C ASP A 396 -16.82 -16.20 -18.71
N LYS A 397 -16.66 -17.22 -19.55
CA LYS A 397 -17.75 -17.84 -20.32
C LYS A 397 -18.78 -18.58 -19.49
N ASN A 398 -18.51 -18.89 -18.22
CA ASN A 398 -19.48 -19.60 -17.37
C ASN A 398 -20.42 -18.61 -16.68
N ASN A 399 -19.92 -17.42 -16.32
CA ASN A 399 -20.72 -16.38 -15.68
C ASN A 399 -21.14 -15.25 -16.64
N GLY A 400 -20.78 -15.37 -17.92
CA GLY A 400 -21.11 -14.38 -18.95
C GLY A 400 -20.39 -13.04 -18.75
N LEU A 401 -19.16 -13.07 -18.23
CA LEU A 401 -18.43 -11.85 -17.89
C LEU A 401 -17.33 -11.56 -18.90
N ASN A 402 -17.32 -10.34 -19.42
CA ASN A 402 -16.27 -9.84 -20.29
C ASN A 402 -15.81 -8.46 -19.80
N MET A 403 -14.66 -8.38 -19.15
CA MET A 403 -14.24 -7.13 -18.53
C MET A 403 -12.74 -6.96 -18.35
N ASP A 404 -12.27 -5.71 -18.28
CA ASP A 404 -10.91 -5.40 -17.82
C ASP A 404 -10.77 -5.54 -16.30
N PHE A 405 -9.53 -5.53 -15.80
CA PHE A 405 -9.25 -5.69 -14.37
C PHE A 405 -9.79 -4.55 -13.50
N MET A 406 -9.90 -3.34 -14.04
CA MET A 406 -10.51 -2.21 -13.33
C MET A 406 -12.00 -2.48 -13.09
N SER A 407 -12.70 -2.91 -14.13
CA SER A 407 -14.13 -3.24 -14.08
C SER A 407 -14.38 -4.51 -13.26
N TYR A 408 -13.48 -5.48 -13.29
CA TYR A 408 -13.51 -6.63 -12.39
C TYR A 408 -13.34 -6.25 -10.93
N SER A 409 -12.43 -5.31 -10.63
CA SER A 409 -12.27 -4.76 -9.28
C SER A 409 -13.55 -4.07 -8.79
N MET A 410 -14.20 -3.28 -9.65
CA MET A 410 -15.50 -2.68 -9.33
C MET A 410 -16.59 -3.73 -9.12
N TYR A 411 -16.69 -4.74 -9.99
CA TYR A 411 -17.67 -5.81 -9.91
C TYR A 411 -17.54 -6.62 -8.62
N THR A 412 -16.31 -6.97 -8.24
CA THR A 412 -16.02 -7.69 -7.01
C THR A 412 -16.33 -6.86 -5.77
N MET A 413 -15.94 -5.57 -5.74
CA MET A 413 -16.31 -4.64 -4.67
C MET A 413 -17.82 -4.39 -4.57
N ALA A 414 -18.56 -4.53 -5.69
CA ALA A 414 -20.01 -4.51 -5.73
C ALA A 414 -20.64 -5.86 -5.32
N ASN A 415 -19.92 -6.71 -4.58
CA ASN A 415 -20.34 -8.05 -4.17
C ASN A 415 -20.76 -8.94 -5.36
N LYS A 416 -20.12 -8.76 -6.52
CA LYS A 416 -20.44 -9.48 -7.76
C LYS A 416 -21.90 -9.28 -8.20
N ASN A 417 -22.53 -8.15 -7.85
CA ASN A 417 -23.86 -7.80 -8.31
C ASN A 417 -23.76 -6.93 -9.58
N PRO A 418 -24.11 -7.45 -10.77
CA PRO A 418 -24.00 -6.69 -12.01
C PRO A 418 -24.98 -5.51 -12.08
N TYR A 419 -26.09 -5.57 -11.33
CA TYR A 419 -27.07 -4.47 -11.30
C TYR A 419 -26.61 -3.29 -10.45
N ALA A 420 -25.72 -3.51 -9.47
CA ALA A 420 -25.19 -2.44 -8.64
C ALA A 420 -24.32 -1.45 -9.44
N LEU A 421 -23.60 -1.94 -10.45
CA LEU A 421 -22.79 -1.10 -11.34
C LEU A 421 -23.59 -0.35 -12.41
N LEU A 422 -24.90 -0.60 -12.51
CA LEU A 422 -25.83 0.22 -13.30
C LEU A 422 -26.33 1.45 -12.52
N ASP A 423 -26.04 1.55 -11.22
CA ASP A 423 -26.27 2.78 -10.47
C ASP A 423 -25.08 3.73 -10.68
N PRO A 424 -25.29 4.94 -11.23
CA PRO A 424 -24.20 5.86 -11.53
C PRO A 424 -23.41 6.33 -10.30
N VAL A 425 -24.07 6.45 -9.15
CA VAL A 425 -23.41 6.87 -7.90
C VAL A 425 -22.47 5.77 -7.43
N THR A 426 -22.98 4.53 -7.39
CA THR A 426 -22.18 3.34 -7.06
C THR A 426 -21.02 3.17 -8.03
N LEU A 427 -21.26 3.28 -9.35
CA LEU A 427 -20.20 3.18 -10.36
C LEU A 427 -19.13 4.26 -10.16
N ASN A 428 -19.52 5.51 -9.86
CA ASN A 428 -18.56 6.59 -9.62
C ASN A 428 -17.69 6.32 -8.38
N THR A 429 -18.31 5.98 -7.25
CA THR A 429 -17.58 5.69 -6.00
C THR A 429 -16.60 4.53 -6.16
N LEU A 430 -17.01 3.46 -6.86
CA LEU A 430 -16.15 2.32 -7.10
C LEU A 430 -15.05 2.64 -8.12
N ALA A 431 -15.34 3.44 -9.14
CA ALA A 431 -14.35 3.90 -10.12
C ALA A 431 -13.28 4.78 -9.46
N GLU A 432 -13.66 5.71 -8.59
CA GLU A 432 -12.73 6.55 -7.82
C GLU A 432 -11.79 5.69 -6.97
N LYS A 433 -12.35 4.77 -6.18
CA LYS A 433 -11.56 3.85 -5.34
C LYS A 433 -10.62 2.98 -6.18
N THR A 434 -11.09 2.50 -7.33
CA THR A 434 -10.32 1.68 -8.26
C THR A 434 -9.15 2.48 -8.83
N PHE A 435 -9.42 3.67 -9.38
CA PHE A 435 -8.40 4.53 -9.96
C PHE A 435 -7.31 4.89 -8.96
N THR A 436 -7.71 5.34 -7.77
CA THR A 436 -6.79 5.73 -6.70
C THR A 436 -5.91 4.56 -6.27
N THR A 437 -6.46 3.36 -6.14
CA THR A 437 -5.69 2.17 -5.75
C THR A 437 -4.73 1.74 -6.86
N PHE A 438 -5.17 1.70 -8.12
CA PHE A 438 -4.30 1.36 -9.25
C PHE A 438 -3.14 2.35 -9.37
N PHE A 439 -3.39 3.65 -9.18
CA PHE A 439 -2.34 4.66 -9.18
C PHE A 439 -1.37 4.49 -7.99
N GLN A 440 -1.87 4.18 -6.79
CA GLN A 440 -1.02 3.88 -5.63
C GLN A 440 -0.03 2.77 -5.94
N HIS A 441 -0.51 1.65 -6.51
CA HIS A 441 0.35 0.53 -6.91
C HIS A 441 1.33 0.90 -8.02
N PHE A 442 0.88 1.66 -9.03
CA PHE A 442 1.75 2.17 -10.09
C PHE A 442 2.90 3.04 -9.53
N ALA A 443 2.59 3.93 -8.59
CA ALA A 443 3.58 4.86 -8.05
C ALA A 443 4.62 4.19 -7.14
N SER A 444 4.17 3.22 -6.34
CA SER A 444 5.02 2.43 -5.45
C SER A 444 5.64 1.20 -6.11
N ASN A 445 5.46 1.01 -7.42
CA ASN A 445 6.03 -0.13 -8.12
C ASN A 445 7.55 0.01 -8.28
N ASN A 446 8.28 -1.04 -7.89
CA ASN A 446 9.71 -1.22 -8.11
C ASN A 446 10.57 0.04 -7.81
N VAL A 447 10.33 0.66 -6.64
CA VAL A 447 11.02 1.90 -6.27
C VAL A 447 12.44 1.62 -5.78
N SER A 448 13.43 2.16 -6.49
CA SER A 448 14.83 2.13 -6.07
C SER A 448 15.23 3.48 -5.47
N LEU A 449 15.89 3.47 -4.31
CA LEU A 449 16.47 4.69 -3.72
C LEU A 449 17.60 5.28 -4.57
N GLU A 450 18.21 4.47 -5.43
CA GLU A 450 19.24 4.92 -6.35
C GLU A 450 18.61 5.54 -7.60
N THR A 451 17.78 4.82 -8.35
CA THR A 451 17.31 5.28 -9.68
C THR A 451 15.92 5.92 -9.67
N GLY A 452 15.16 5.77 -8.58
CA GLY A 452 13.76 6.18 -8.49
C GLY A 452 12.80 5.12 -9.01
N SER A 453 11.70 5.57 -9.59
CA SER A 453 10.67 4.75 -10.25
C SER A 453 10.02 5.53 -11.40
N TRP A 454 8.87 5.05 -11.89
CA TRP A 454 8.06 5.83 -12.81
C TRP A 454 7.52 7.10 -12.18
N SER A 455 7.20 7.10 -10.88
CA SER A 455 6.61 8.24 -10.16
C SER A 455 7.61 9.04 -9.34
N PHE A 456 8.78 8.48 -9.04
CA PHE A 456 9.83 9.13 -8.26
C PHE A 456 11.11 9.27 -9.08
N GLN A 457 11.84 10.37 -8.89
CA GLN A 457 13.10 10.65 -9.59
C GLN A 457 14.17 11.06 -8.58
N LYS A 458 15.45 11.02 -9.00
CA LYS A 458 16.54 11.62 -8.22
C LYS A 458 16.31 13.13 -8.06
N ILE A 459 16.68 13.66 -6.90
CA ILE A 459 16.73 15.12 -6.68
C ILE A 459 17.67 15.75 -7.71
N ASN A 460 17.23 16.83 -8.37
CA ASN A 460 17.95 17.49 -9.47
C ASN A 460 18.15 16.59 -10.70
N ALA A 461 17.27 15.63 -10.95
CA ALA A 461 17.22 15.00 -12.26
C ALA A 461 17.02 16.09 -13.34
N SER A 462 17.41 15.79 -14.57
CA SER A 462 17.18 16.65 -15.73
C SER A 462 16.98 15.82 -16.97
N LEU A 463 16.38 16.41 -18.00
CA LEU A 463 16.38 15.79 -19.32
C LEU A 463 17.81 15.69 -19.87
N PRO A 464 18.09 14.73 -20.78
CA PRO A 464 19.38 14.62 -21.43
C PRO A 464 19.77 15.92 -22.13
N ALA A 465 21.04 16.33 -22.02
CA ALA A 465 21.52 17.59 -22.61
C ALA A 465 21.57 17.56 -24.14
N ASP A 466 21.60 16.37 -24.72
CA ASP A 466 21.53 16.08 -26.16
C ASP A 466 20.09 15.88 -26.66
N LEU A 467 19.08 16.04 -25.79
CA LEU A 467 17.69 16.00 -26.20
C LEU A 467 17.41 17.17 -27.14
N GLY A 468 16.93 16.85 -28.34
CA GLY A 468 16.64 17.82 -29.39
C GLY A 468 15.55 18.83 -29.00
N ILE A 469 15.28 19.78 -29.89
CA ILE A 469 14.20 20.75 -29.68
C ILE A 469 12.85 20.05 -29.72
N ALA A 470 11.96 20.40 -28.79
CA ALA A 470 10.58 19.94 -28.82
C ALA A 470 9.85 20.57 -30.02
N VAL A 471 9.14 19.76 -30.80
CA VAL A 471 8.44 20.22 -32.01
C VAL A 471 6.98 19.83 -32.04
N LYS A 472 6.17 20.55 -32.81
CA LYS A 472 4.74 20.23 -32.97
C LYS A 472 4.53 19.08 -33.95
N ILE A 473 3.49 18.30 -33.69
CA ILE A 473 2.94 17.28 -34.60
C ILE A 473 1.75 17.90 -35.34
N ASN A 474 1.73 17.79 -36.67
CA ASN A 474 0.56 18.13 -37.48
C ASN A 474 0.24 16.94 -38.41
N ASN A 475 -0.95 16.33 -38.26
CA ASN A 475 -1.36 15.14 -39.02
C ASN A 475 -0.30 14.02 -39.04
N SER A 476 0.29 13.70 -37.88
CA SER A 476 1.38 12.71 -37.73
C SER A 476 2.72 13.09 -38.37
N VAL A 477 2.84 14.30 -38.94
CA VAL A 477 4.09 14.83 -39.49
C VAL A 477 4.74 15.77 -38.47
N LEU A 478 6.03 15.56 -38.23
CA LEU A 478 6.85 16.48 -37.43
C LEU A 478 7.03 17.80 -38.18
N THR A 479 6.74 18.90 -37.50
CA THR A 479 6.98 20.24 -38.04
C THR A 479 8.32 20.78 -37.54
N ASN A 480 8.87 21.78 -38.23
CA ASN A 480 10.02 22.53 -37.72
C ASN A 480 9.61 23.63 -36.72
N GLU A 481 8.31 23.68 -36.33
CA GLU A 481 7.83 24.64 -35.34
C GLU A 481 8.13 24.13 -33.94
N SER A 482 8.79 24.97 -33.14
CA SER A 482 9.01 24.69 -31.73
C SER A 482 7.68 24.55 -30.99
N ALA A 483 7.56 23.49 -30.20
CA ALA A 483 6.46 23.33 -29.27
C ALA A 483 6.66 24.27 -28.07
N THR A 484 5.64 25.04 -27.72
CA THR A 484 5.67 26.02 -26.61
C THR A 484 5.68 25.38 -25.22
N GLN A 485 5.71 24.05 -25.12
CA GLN A 485 5.37 23.30 -23.90
C GLN A 485 6.58 22.87 -23.07
N GLN A 486 7.82 23.05 -23.55
CA GLN A 486 8.99 22.51 -22.84
C GLN A 486 10.18 23.48 -22.80
N ASP A 487 10.06 24.50 -21.94
CA ASP A 487 11.12 25.50 -21.76
C ASP A 487 12.12 25.14 -20.63
N VAL A 488 11.87 24.08 -19.83
CA VAL A 488 12.71 23.77 -18.65
C VAL A 488 13.30 22.36 -18.72
N ILE A 489 14.44 22.24 -19.42
CA ILE A 489 15.25 21.01 -19.54
C ILE A 489 15.87 20.61 -18.18
N HIS A 490 16.17 21.60 -17.33
CA HIS A 490 16.79 21.44 -16.01
C HIS A 490 15.95 22.15 -14.94
N PRO A 491 14.84 21.54 -14.46
CA PRO A 491 14.11 22.13 -13.35
C PRO A 491 15.00 22.12 -12.10
N ILE A 492 15.18 23.28 -11.47
CA ILE A 492 15.89 23.37 -10.19
C ILE A 492 14.97 22.77 -9.13
N SER A 493 15.38 21.68 -8.50
CA SER A 493 14.63 21.13 -7.38
C SER A 493 14.77 22.04 -6.16
N HIS A 494 13.64 22.33 -5.53
CA HIS A 494 13.58 22.96 -4.21
C HIS A 494 13.35 21.93 -3.09
N THR A 495 13.52 20.64 -3.38
CA THR A 495 13.31 19.56 -2.41
C THR A 495 14.40 19.59 -1.34
N ASN A 496 13.96 19.63 -0.07
CA ASN A 496 14.89 19.55 1.05
C ASN A 496 15.53 18.16 1.12
N ARG A 497 16.85 18.11 0.95
CA ARG A 497 17.66 16.89 0.98
C ARG A 497 17.76 16.25 2.35
N ILE A 498 17.35 16.96 3.40
CA ILE A 498 17.45 16.50 4.77
C ILE A 498 16.06 16.17 5.32
N ALA A 499 15.88 14.93 5.78
CA ALA A 499 14.71 14.47 6.50
C ALA A 499 15.03 14.34 7.99
N GLN A 500 14.29 15.06 8.84
CA GLN A 500 14.28 14.79 10.27
C GLN A 500 13.36 13.60 10.53
N VAL A 501 13.90 12.58 11.19
CA VAL A 501 13.23 11.32 11.48
C VAL A 501 13.24 11.10 12.97
N ASN A 502 12.08 10.90 13.57
CA ASN A 502 11.97 10.52 14.97
C ASN A 502 11.69 9.02 15.06
N VAL A 503 12.68 8.28 15.55
CA VAL A 503 12.66 6.83 15.68
C VAL A 503 12.21 6.49 17.09
N SER A 504 11.14 5.71 17.21
CA SER A 504 10.64 5.22 18.49
C SER A 504 10.83 3.71 18.59
N SER A 505 11.49 3.24 19.64
CA SER A 505 11.60 1.82 19.96
C SER A 505 10.91 1.50 21.28
N ARG A 506 10.36 0.29 21.39
CA ARG A 506 9.90 -0.25 22.68
C ARG A 506 11.07 -0.93 23.36
N VAL A 507 11.35 -0.53 24.60
CA VAL A 507 12.38 -1.13 25.44
C VAL A 507 11.78 -1.56 26.77
N GLU A 508 12.31 -2.63 27.35
CA GLU A 508 12.07 -2.95 28.75
C GLU A 508 13.05 -2.17 29.62
N VAL A 509 12.53 -1.41 30.56
CA VAL A 509 13.34 -0.71 31.56
C VAL A 509 13.12 -1.34 32.93
N LEU A 510 14.22 -1.52 33.66
CA LEU A 510 14.21 -1.86 35.08
C LEU A 510 13.89 -0.60 35.88
N LYS A 511 12.70 -0.55 36.47
CA LYS A 511 12.27 0.50 37.38
C LYS A 511 12.46 0.04 38.82
N MET A 512 13.12 0.85 39.64
CA MET A 512 13.28 0.55 41.06
C MET A 512 11.92 0.64 41.77
N ASN A 513 11.55 -0.41 42.50
CA ASN A 513 10.27 -0.49 43.20
C ASN A 513 10.18 0.64 44.25
N SER A 514 9.03 1.30 44.35
CA SER A 514 8.79 2.38 45.31
C SER A 514 9.13 2.01 46.77
N VAL A 515 8.94 0.75 47.16
CA VAL A 515 9.29 0.20 48.48
C VAL A 515 10.80 0.15 48.70
N ALA A 516 11.58 -0.15 47.65
CA ALA A 516 13.04 -0.15 47.70
C ALA A 516 13.62 1.25 47.97
N VAL A 517 13.01 2.27 47.36
CA VAL A 517 13.37 3.68 47.58
C VAL A 517 13.08 4.09 49.03
N TRP A 518 11.94 3.66 49.58
CA TRP A 518 11.64 3.90 50.99
C TRP A 518 12.61 3.17 51.93
N LEU A 519 12.90 1.89 51.68
CA LEU A 519 13.82 1.09 52.50
C LEU A 519 15.24 1.69 52.58
N THR A 520 15.76 2.24 51.49
CA THR A 520 17.08 2.91 51.48
C THR A 520 17.09 4.21 52.30
N ILE A 521 16.00 4.97 52.29
CA ILE A 521 15.82 6.17 53.13
C ILE A 521 15.68 5.78 54.61
N PHE A 522 14.93 4.72 54.90
CA PHE A 522 14.72 4.22 56.27
C PHE A 522 15.99 3.58 56.87
N GLN A 523 16.81 2.90 56.06
CA GLN A 523 18.06 2.27 56.50
C GLN A 523 19.00 3.29 57.15
N LYS A 524 19.14 4.48 56.54
CA LYS A 524 20.03 5.54 57.03
C LYS A 524 19.56 6.17 58.34
N ARG A 525 18.27 6.07 58.66
CA ARG A 525 17.66 6.70 59.85
C ARG A 525 17.55 5.76 61.05
N TYR A 526 17.38 4.46 60.83
CA TYR A 526 17.14 3.49 61.91
C TYR A 526 18.36 2.65 62.31
N PHE A 527 19.37 2.50 61.44
CA PHE A 527 20.55 1.67 61.75
C PHE A 527 21.78 2.46 62.26
N GLY A 528 21.65 3.78 62.47
CA GLY A 528 22.73 4.62 63.01
C GLY A 528 23.11 4.34 64.48
N THR A 529 22.34 3.53 65.20
CA THR A 529 22.54 3.19 66.62
C THR A 529 23.07 1.78 66.87
N LEU A 530 23.48 1.04 65.83
CA LEU A 530 24.10 -0.27 65.99
C LEU A 530 25.57 -0.12 66.43
N VAL A 531 26.01 -0.93 67.40
CA VAL A 531 27.39 -0.91 67.93
C VAL A 531 28.42 -1.38 66.88
N ARG A 532 27.98 -2.05 65.81
CA ARG A 532 28.74 -2.38 64.60
C ARG A 532 27.88 -2.18 63.35
N GLY A 533 28.48 -1.74 62.24
CA GLY A 533 27.83 -1.68 60.94
C GLY A 533 27.40 -3.07 60.48
N VAL A 534 26.14 -3.21 60.09
CA VAL A 534 25.62 -4.42 59.44
C VAL A 534 25.67 -4.15 57.94
N GLU A 535 26.67 -4.69 57.27
CA GLU A 535 26.92 -4.43 55.85
C GLU A 535 26.42 -5.58 54.97
N CYS A 536 26.34 -6.79 55.52
CA CYS A 536 25.87 -7.97 54.81
C CYS A 536 24.96 -8.88 55.67
N LEU A 537 24.29 -9.83 55.01
CA LEU A 537 23.46 -10.84 55.68
C LEU A 537 24.29 -11.70 56.66
N GLY A 538 25.59 -11.90 56.38
CA GLY A 538 26.52 -12.60 57.27
C GLY A 538 26.70 -11.91 58.63
N ASP A 539 26.61 -10.58 58.67
CA ASP A 539 26.72 -9.82 59.92
C ASP A 539 25.46 -10.00 60.78
N VAL A 540 24.29 -10.13 60.15
CA VAL A 540 23.03 -10.46 60.85
C VAL A 540 23.08 -11.87 61.41
N VAL A 541 23.65 -12.82 60.65
CA VAL A 541 23.89 -14.19 61.15
C VAL A 541 24.82 -14.17 62.37
N LEU A 542 25.85 -13.33 62.39
CA LEU A 542 26.75 -13.20 63.55
C LEU A 542 26.04 -12.72 64.82
N LEU A 543 25.01 -11.86 64.67
CA LEU A 543 24.20 -11.33 65.79
C LEU A 543 23.23 -12.37 66.38
N ILE A 544 22.92 -13.43 65.62
CA ILE A 544 21.97 -14.50 66.01
C ILE A 544 22.71 -15.81 66.34
N ALA A 545 23.85 -16.07 65.73
CA ALA A 545 24.60 -17.32 65.86
C ALA A 545 25.05 -17.63 67.30
N ASN A 546 25.07 -16.61 68.16
CA ASN A 546 25.45 -16.73 69.56
C ASN A 546 24.26 -16.61 70.52
N SER A 547 23.04 -16.82 70.03
CA SER A 547 21.79 -16.66 70.77
C SER A 547 21.11 -18.00 71.00
N PRO A 548 21.51 -18.77 72.02
CA PRO A 548 21.08 -20.16 72.22
C PRO A 548 19.56 -20.32 72.34
N ASN A 549 18.83 -19.40 73.00
CA ASN A 549 17.38 -19.53 73.14
C ASN A 549 16.67 -19.21 71.83
N LEU A 550 17.10 -18.17 71.11
CA LEU A 550 16.57 -17.82 69.81
C LEU A 550 16.80 -18.94 68.77
N LEU A 551 17.96 -19.59 68.80
CA LEU A 551 18.24 -20.73 67.91
C LEU A 551 17.35 -21.94 68.23
N GLN A 552 17.01 -22.17 69.50
CA GLN A 552 16.04 -23.22 69.87
C GLN A 552 14.63 -22.91 69.39
N VAL A 553 14.18 -21.65 69.51
CA VAL A 553 12.89 -21.20 68.96
C VAL A 553 12.83 -21.41 67.44
N VAL A 554 13.90 -21.06 66.72
CA VAL A 554 13.98 -21.26 65.26
C VAL A 554 13.96 -22.74 64.91
N ALA A 555 14.70 -23.58 65.63
CA ALA A 555 14.69 -25.03 65.42
C ALA A 555 13.31 -25.63 65.69
N HIS A 556 12.62 -25.19 66.74
CA HIS A 556 11.28 -25.66 67.08
C HIS A 556 10.23 -25.24 66.05
N LEU A 557 10.29 -23.99 65.57
CA LEU A 557 9.43 -23.47 64.49
C LEU A 557 9.61 -24.20 63.16
N GLN A 558 10.79 -24.77 62.90
CA GLN A 558 11.04 -25.59 61.72
C GLN A 558 10.44 -27.00 61.85
N SER A 559 10.27 -27.52 63.08
CA SER A 559 9.68 -28.83 63.34
C SER A 559 8.17 -28.82 63.56
N GLU A 560 7.63 -27.81 64.26
CA GLU A 560 6.20 -27.69 64.57
C GLU A 560 5.75 -26.22 64.52
N PRO A 561 4.62 -25.91 63.86
CA PRO A 561 4.07 -24.56 63.85
C PRO A 561 3.46 -24.19 65.20
N LEU A 562 3.92 -23.09 65.79
CA LEU A 562 3.40 -22.57 67.06
C LEU A 562 1.98 -22.00 66.90
N THR A 563 1.17 -22.10 67.96
CA THR A 563 -0.14 -21.44 68.04
C THR A 563 0.01 -19.92 68.11
N GLU A 564 -1.02 -19.18 67.65
CA GLU A 564 -0.98 -17.71 67.56
C GLU A 564 -0.68 -17.03 68.92
N ASP A 565 -1.19 -17.62 70.02
CA ASP A 565 -0.95 -17.15 71.38
C ASP A 565 0.48 -17.43 71.87
N ALA A 566 1.09 -18.53 71.43
CA ALA A 566 2.50 -18.83 71.73
C ALA A 566 3.43 -17.89 70.95
N TYR A 567 3.08 -17.57 69.70
CA TYR A 567 3.84 -16.63 68.87
C TYR A 567 3.87 -15.23 69.48
N LYS A 568 2.75 -14.73 70.01
CA LYS A 568 2.66 -13.41 70.68
C LYS A 568 3.50 -13.30 71.95
N ARG A 569 3.88 -14.43 72.56
CA ARG A 569 4.74 -14.48 73.76
C ARG A 569 6.23 -14.52 73.42
N LEU A 570 6.60 -14.77 72.16
CA LEU A 570 7.98 -14.73 71.72
C LEU A 570 8.41 -13.27 71.51
N GLN A 571 9.18 -12.75 72.46
CA GLN A 571 9.78 -11.42 72.37
C GLN A 571 11.29 -11.55 72.26
N THR A 572 11.87 -10.89 71.26
CA THR A 572 13.32 -10.78 71.07
C THR A 572 13.76 -9.35 71.31
N ARG A 573 14.97 -9.20 71.84
CA ARG A 573 15.59 -7.91 72.09
C ARG A 573 16.98 -7.88 71.47
N LEU A 574 17.35 -6.71 70.95
CA LEU A 574 18.71 -6.41 70.53
C LEU A 574 19.41 -5.63 71.65
N GLY A 575 20.55 -6.14 72.13
CA GLY A 575 21.28 -5.48 73.21
C GLY A 575 22.39 -6.32 73.82
N TRP A 576 22.92 -5.86 74.94
CA TRP A 576 23.91 -6.61 75.72
C TRP A 576 23.22 -7.61 76.65
N PHE A 577 23.66 -8.87 76.62
CA PHE A 577 23.16 -9.93 77.47
C PHE A 577 24.28 -10.88 77.88
N ILE A 578 24.07 -11.59 78.98
CA ILE A 578 24.94 -12.67 79.44
C ILE A 578 24.28 -13.99 79.04
N ASP A 579 25.04 -14.85 78.34
CA ASP A 579 24.56 -16.16 77.90
C ASP A 579 24.53 -17.19 79.05
N GLY A 580 23.97 -18.37 78.79
CA GLY A 580 23.92 -19.48 79.77
C GLY A 580 25.28 -19.98 80.26
N GLY A 581 26.38 -19.57 79.62
CA GLY A 581 27.76 -19.87 80.02
C GLY A 581 28.44 -18.72 80.78
N GLY A 582 27.71 -17.66 81.12
CA GLY A 582 28.24 -16.51 81.86
C GLY A 582 29.02 -15.50 81.02
N LYS A 583 28.99 -15.60 79.67
CA LYS A 583 29.71 -14.68 78.78
C LYS A 583 28.84 -13.51 78.34
N LEU A 584 29.39 -12.31 78.45
CA LEU A 584 28.78 -11.09 77.93
C LEU A 584 28.81 -11.05 76.39
N ARG A 585 27.66 -10.77 75.78
CA ARG A 585 27.47 -10.73 74.33
C ARG A 585 26.60 -9.55 73.93
N TRP A 586 26.73 -9.11 72.68
CA TRP A 586 25.84 -8.14 72.05
C TRP A 586 25.23 -8.77 70.80
N GLY A 587 23.90 -8.81 70.72
CA GLY A 587 23.20 -9.52 69.66
C GLY A 587 21.68 -9.53 69.86
N ILE A 588 20.98 -10.31 69.04
CA ILE A 588 19.53 -10.48 69.12
C ILE A 588 19.24 -11.77 69.87
N GLU A 589 18.54 -11.72 70.99
CA GLU A 589 18.22 -12.88 71.83
C GLU A 589 16.80 -12.78 72.40
N MET A 590 16.25 -13.89 72.88
CA MET A 590 14.95 -13.96 73.55
C MET A 590 14.95 -13.18 74.88
N GLU A 591 13.89 -12.41 75.13
CA GLU A 591 13.70 -11.69 76.39
C GLU A 591 13.37 -12.62 77.58
N GLY A 592 12.79 -13.79 77.30
CA GLY A 592 12.48 -14.84 78.28
C GLY A 592 13.13 -16.18 77.95
N HIS A 593 13.02 -17.14 78.86
CA HIS A 593 13.41 -18.52 78.57
C HIS A 593 12.42 -19.14 77.57
N PHE A 594 12.92 -19.99 76.68
CA PHE A 594 12.10 -20.84 75.83
C PHE A 594 12.36 -22.29 76.22
N ASP A 595 11.31 -23.04 76.55
CA ASP A 595 11.37 -24.40 77.10
C ASP A 595 12.42 -24.58 78.21
N SER A 596 13.32 -25.56 78.10
CA SER A 596 14.41 -25.84 79.03
C SER A 596 15.71 -25.07 78.71
N GLY A 597 15.63 -24.01 77.90
CA GLY A 597 16.77 -23.18 77.55
C GLY A 597 17.35 -22.40 78.74
N PRO A 598 18.66 -22.07 78.73
CA PRO A 598 19.29 -21.31 79.81
C PRO A 598 18.69 -19.91 79.93
N GLY A 599 18.52 -19.37 81.14
CA GLY A 599 18.01 -18.00 81.32
C GLY A 599 18.96 -16.94 80.74
N THR A 600 18.44 -16.02 79.94
CA THR A 600 19.19 -14.86 79.42
C THR A 600 19.14 -13.71 80.43
N GLN A 601 20.29 -13.21 80.87
CA GLN A 601 20.35 -12.01 81.70
C GLN A 601 20.68 -10.78 80.86
N TRP A 602 19.72 -9.87 80.70
CA TRP A 602 19.93 -8.60 80.00
C TRP A 602 20.68 -7.62 80.89
N VAL A 603 21.73 -7.00 80.33
CA VAL A 603 22.56 -6.03 81.05
C VAL A 603 22.61 -4.71 80.30
N SER A 604 22.83 -3.64 81.06
CA SER A 604 23.10 -2.33 80.46
C SER A 604 24.43 -2.37 79.72
N ALA A 605 24.59 -1.51 78.69
CA ALA A 605 25.83 -1.45 77.94
C ALA A 605 27.03 -1.27 78.88
N PRO A 606 28.10 -2.09 78.76
CA PRO A 606 29.27 -1.95 79.60
C PRO A 606 29.85 -0.54 79.45
N ARG A 607 30.22 0.09 80.57
CA ARG A 607 30.99 1.33 80.54
C ARG A 607 32.43 0.97 80.17
N PHE A 608 32.76 1.09 78.89
CA PHE A 608 34.12 0.87 78.42
C PHE A 608 35.00 2.07 78.82
N SER A 609 35.80 1.95 79.89
CA SER A 609 36.91 2.89 80.11
C SER A 609 38.04 2.52 79.16
N LYS A 610 38.36 3.41 78.23
CA LYS A 610 39.53 3.27 77.35
C LYS A 610 40.80 3.29 78.21
N LYS A 611 41.42 2.14 78.44
CA LYS A 611 42.84 2.07 78.81
C LYS A 611 43.57 1.37 77.67
N GLU A 612 44.63 2.03 77.23
CA GLU A 612 45.52 1.55 76.18
C GLU A 612 46.20 0.25 76.62
N ASP A 613 46.31 -0.64 75.65
CA ASP A 613 47.14 -1.84 75.58
C ASP A 613 46.68 -3.15 76.27
N PHE A 614 46.48 -4.15 75.38
CA PHE A 614 46.38 -5.61 75.54
C PHE A 614 45.31 -6.21 76.47
N GLY A 615 44.19 -6.61 75.87
CA GLY A 615 43.96 -8.04 75.63
C GLY A 615 43.67 -8.99 76.81
N GLU A 616 42.94 -8.59 77.85
CA GLU A 616 42.19 -9.54 78.70
C GLU A 616 41.07 -8.81 79.47
N TRP A 617 39.86 -9.40 79.49
CA TRP A 617 38.66 -8.76 80.04
C TRP A 617 38.32 -9.36 81.41
N THR A 618 38.30 -8.55 82.46
CA THR A 618 37.78 -8.94 83.78
C THR A 618 36.69 -7.97 84.24
N CYS A 619 35.64 -8.52 84.85
CA CYS A 619 34.59 -7.74 85.50
C CYS A 619 35.13 -7.15 86.81
N SER A 620 35.03 -5.84 86.99
CA SER A 620 35.17 -5.25 88.33
C SER A 620 33.78 -5.10 88.94
N ASN A 621 33.57 -5.76 90.08
CA ASN A 621 32.54 -5.42 91.04
C ASN A 621 33.20 -4.50 92.05
N ASP A 622 32.75 -3.26 92.15
CA ASP A 622 32.80 -2.50 93.40
C ASP A 622 31.69 -1.45 93.37
N GLU A 623 30.61 -1.77 94.09
CA GLU A 623 29.70 -0.80 94.68
C GLU A 623 30.32 -0.26 95.97
N GLY A 624 30.28 1.05 96.16
CA GLY A 624 30.53 1.71 97.46
C GLY A 624 30.11 3.18 97.42
N PRO A 625 29.50 3.73 98.49
CA PRO A 625 28.33 4.62 98.35
C PRO A 625 28.63 6.11 98.57
N SER A 626 27.82 6.96 97.91
CA SER A 626 27.20 8.15 98.50
C SER A 626 25.95 8.52 97.71
#